data_AF-A0A3D0HIS8-F1
#
_entry.id   AF-A0A3D0HIS8-F1
#
_cell.length_a   1.000
_cell.length_b   1.000
_cell.length_c   1.000
_cell.angle_alpha   90.00
_cell.angle_beta   90.00
_cell.angle_gamma   90.00
#
_symmetry.space_group_name_H-M   'P 1'
#
loop_
_entity.id
_entity.type
_entity.pdbx_description
1 polymer ?
#
loop_
_entity_poly.entity_id
_entity_poly.type
_entity_poly.pdbx_seq_one_letter_code
_entity_poly.pdbx_strand_id
1 'polypeptide(L)'
;MATANVSKRFDAIIVGGGHNGLVCAAYLAKAGQRVVVIEARSEVGGTASSEVFSGVTVNICNCDHLTFRTTGVSEDLDLAKHGLRYLDVDPTQLATSWSDRRIWPHFRDVDKTLDVIKHFFKDEVDGYRAYLRDAMPIA
;
A
#
# COMPACT_ATOMS: atom_id res chain seq x y z
N MET A 1 49.71 7.86 -15.94
CA MET A 1 48.23 7.85 -16.04
C MET A 1 47.66 7.98 -14.64
N ALA A 2 47.13 9.14 -14.29
CA ALA A 2 46.53 9.36 -12.98
C ALA A 2 45.12 8.74 -12.98
N THR A 3 44.90 7.77 -12.10
CA THR A 3 43.56 7.26 -11.78
C THR A 3 42.82 8.38 -11.06
N ALA A 4 41.88 9.04 -11.75
CA ALA A 4 41.00 9.99 -11.11
C ALA A 4 40.14 9.24 -10.08
N ASN A 5 40.50 9.38 -8.80
CA ASN A 5 39.68 8.92 -7.69
C ASN A 5 38.48 9.88 -7.58
N VAL A 6 37.46 9.65 -8.42
CA VAL A 6 36.21 10.40 -8.34
C VAL A 6 35.51 9.91 -7.09
N SER A 7 35.73 10.62 -5.96
CA SER A 7 34.89 10.46 -4.80
C SER A 7 33.46 10.73 -5.26
N LYS A 8 32.62 9.69 -5.29
CA LYS A 8 31.19 9.86 -5.55
C LYS A 8 30.63 10.62 -4.35
N ARG A 9 30.59 11.94 -4.46
CA ARG A 9 29.90 12.80 -3.50
C ARG A 9 28.41 12.55 -3.67
N PHE A 10 27.76 12.05 -2.63
CA PHE A 10 26.32 12.01 -2.53
C PHE A 10 25.86 13.19 -1.69
N ASP A 11 24.69 13.73 -2.01
CA ASP A 11 24.07 14.83 -1.29
C ASP A 11 23.19 14.29 -0.15
N ALA A 12 22.71 13.04 -0.26
CA ALA A 12 22.02 12.31 0.81
C ALA A 12 22.36 10.82 0.81
N ILE A 13 22.38 10.23 2.02
CA ILE A 13 22.52 8.79 2.25
C ILE A 13 21.24 8.31 2.95
N ILE A 14 20.54 7.37 2.34
CA ILE A 14 19.37 6.71 2.93
C ILE A 14 19.80 5.32 3.40
N VAL A 15 19.61 5.03 4.68
CA VAL A 15 19.90 3.73 5.27
C VAL A 15 18.59 2.95 5.40
N GLY A 16 18.48 1.85 4.67
CA GLY A 16 17.28 1.02 4.52
C GLY A 16 16.61 1.20 3.15
N GLY A 17 16.52 0.11 2.40
CA GLY A 17 15.85 -0.02 1.11
C GLY A 17 14.39 -0.45 1.22
N GLY A 18 13.71 -0.12 2.31
CA GLY A 18 12.25 -0.31 2.43
C GLY A 18 11.46 0.73 1.63
N HIS A 19 10.16 0.48 1.41
CA HIS A 19 9.30 1.37 0.62
C HIS A 19 9.38 2.85 1.05
N ASN A 20 9.41 3.15 2.35
CA ASN A 20 9.57 4.53 2.85
C ASN A 20 10.91 5.17 2.45
N GLY A 21 12.01 4.40 2.59
CA GLY A 21 13.34 4.85 2.19
C GLY A 21 13.45 5.07 0.68
N LEU A 22 12.86 4.17 -0.11
CA LEU A 22 12.81 4.28 -1.57
C LEU A 22 11.96 5.47 -2.04
N VAL A 23 10.81 5.72 -1.42
CA VAL A 23 9.97 6.90 -1.73
C VAL A 23 10.73 8.18 -1.41
N CYS A 24 11.37 8.27 -0.23
CA CYS A 24 12.21 9.41 0.13
C CYS A 24 13.35 9.62 -0.88
N ALA A 25 14.08 8.55 -1.21
CA ALA A 25 15.16 8.60 -2.19
C ALA A 25 14.68 9.04 -3.58
N ALA A 26 13.51 8.56 -4.02
CA ALA A 26 12.91 8.92 -5.30
C ALA A 26 12.55 10.41 -5.36
N TYR A 27 11.96 10.97 -4.30
CA TYR A 27 11.67 12.41 -4.25
C TYR A 27 12.93 13.27 -4.22
N LEU A 28 13.94 12.90 -3.42
CA LEU A 28 15.22 13.60 -3.38
C LEU A 28 15.92 13.56 -4.76
N ALA A 29 15.91 12.40 -5.42
CA ALA A 29 16.45 12.25 -6.77
C ALA A 29 15.66 13.08 -7.80
N LYS A 30 14.32 13.10 -7.70
CA LYS A 30 13.45 13.94 -8.55
C LYS A 30 13.74 15.44 -8.35
N ALA A 31 14.16 15.84 -7.15
CA ALA A 31 14.63 17.19 -6.85
C ALA A 31 16.08 17.48 -7.28
N GLY A 32 16.74 16.54 -7.98
CA GLY A 32 18.09 16.70 -8.52
C GLY A 32 19.24 16.35 -7.56
N GLN A 33 18.94 15.78 -6.40
CA GLN A 33 19.96 15.36 -5.43
C GLN A 33 20.60 14.03 -5.86
N ARG A 34 21.91 13.86 -5.64
CA ARG A 34 22.58 12.56 -5.80
C ARG A 34 22.41 11.77 -4.52
N VAL A 35 21.53 10.77 -4.57
CA VAL A 35 21.19 9.95 -3.41
C VAL A 35 21.83 8.57 -3.54
N VAL A 36 22.32 8.02 -2.43
CA VAL A 36 22.65 6.60 -2.30
C VAL A 36 21.73 5.95 -1.28
N VAL A 37 21.19 4.79 -1.62
CA VAL A 37 20.41 3.94 -0.71
C VAL A 37 21.29 2.75 -0.33
N ILE A 38 21.41 2.49 0.96
CA ILE A 38 22.17 1.36 1.51
C ILE A 38 21.18 0.42 2.18
N GLU A 39 21.02 -0.78 1.63
CA GLU A 39 20.19 -1.84 2.18
C GLU A 39 21.08 -2.98 2.68
N ALA A 40 20.70 -3.59 3.81
CA ALA A 40 21.44 -4.70 4.41
C ALA A 40 21.20 -6.02 3.67
N ARG A 41 20.00 -6.20 3.09
CA ARG A 41 19.62 -7.35 2.27
C ARG A 41 20.17 -7.23 0.84
N SER A 42 20.15 -8.35 0.11
CA SER A 42 20.50 -8.39 -1.32
C SER A 42 19.47 -7.72 -2.22
N GLU A 43 18.27 -7.46 -1.70
CA GLU A 43 17.13 -6.90 -2.43
C GLU A 43 16.45 -5.82 -1.61
N VAL A 44 15.76 -4.92 -2.31
CA VAL A 44 14.98 -3.83 -1.71
C VAL A 44 13.52 -4.24 -1.51
N GLY A 45 12.74 -3.40 -0.83
CA GLY A 45 11.30 -3.59 -0.58
C GLY A 45 10.96 -3.51 0.90
N GLY A 46 11.88 -3.91 1.78
CA GLY A 46 11.65 -3.92 3.24
C GLY A 46 10.42 -4.75 3.59
N THR A 47 9.47 -4.18 4.34
CA THR A 47 8.22 -4.88 4.69
C THR A 47 7.28 -5.12 3.52
N ALA A 48 7.51 -4.48 2.36
CA ALA A 48 6.74 -4.68 1.14
C ALA A 48 7.36 -5.72 0.19
N SER A 49 8.48 -6.35 0.58
CA SER A 49 9.10 -7.40 -0.24
C SER A 49 8.24 -8.67 -0.26
N SER A 50 8.25 -9.35 -1.40
CA SER A 50 7.60 -10.64 -1.56
C SER A 50 8.62 -11.77 -1.53
N GLU A 51 8.23 -12.91 -0.97
CA GLU A 51 9.03 -14.13 -0.91
C GLU A 51 8.22 -15.31 -1.47
N VAL A 52 8.92 -16.35 -1.93
CA VAL A 52 8.27 -17.60 -2.33
C VAL A 52 8.16 -18.50 -1.11
N PHE A 53 6.93 -18.83 -0.73
CA PHE A 53 6.63 -19.74 0.37
C PHE A 53 5.62 -20.78 -0.09
N SER A 54 5.92 -22.07 0.10
CA SER A 54 5.02 -23.18 -0.25
C SER A 54 4.52 -23.16 -1.70
N GLY A 55 5.38 -22.73 -2.65
CA GLY A 55 5.05 -22.66 -4.08
C GLY A 55 4.22 -21.45 -4.49
N VAL A 56 3.90 -20.54 -3.58
CA VAL A 56 3.19 -19.29 -3.86
C VAL A 56 4.03 -18.07 -3.47
N THR A 57 3.72 -16.93 -4.05
CA THR A 57 4.34 -15.64 -3.67
C THR A 57 3.54 -15.01 -2.53
N VAL A 58 4.21 -14.69 -1.42
CA VAL A 58 3.62 -14.06 -0.24
C VAL A 58 4.35 -12.75 0.06
N ASN A 59 3.62 -11.74 0.52
CA ASN A 59 4.23 -10.52 1.06
C ASN A 59 4.48 -10.68 2.56
N ILE A 60 5.69 -10.38 3.03
CA ILE A 60 6.17 -10.66 4.39
C ILE A 60 5.29 -10.00 5.46
N CYS A 61 4.84 -8.77 5.22
CA CYS A 61 4.08 -8.00 6.21
C CYS A 61 2.57 -7.99 5.94
N ASN A 62 2.08 -8.74 4.94
CA ASN A 62 0.72 -8.60 4.44
C ASN A 62 0.35 -7.12 4.17
N CYS A 63 1.27 -6.34 3.58
CA CYS A 63 0.98 -4.94 3.25
C CYS A 63 -0.07 -4.90 2.15
N ASP A 64 -1.29 -4.51 2.49
CA ASP A 64 -2.20 -3.94 1.51
C ASP A 64 -1.72 -2.53 1.12
N HIS A 65 -2.10 -2.10 -0.08
CA HIS A 65 -1.76 -0.77 -0.59
C HIS A 65 -2.84 0.27 -0.25
N LEU A 66 -3.76 0.00 0.69
CA LEU A 66 -4.92 0.87 0.93
C LEU A 66 -4.47 2.27 1.33
N THR A 67 -3.62 2.38 2.35
CA THR A 67 -3.09 3.68 2.80
C THR A 67 -2.13 4.27 1.78
N PHE A 68 -1.32 3.46 1.09
CA PHE A 68 -0.39 3.99 0.09
C PHE A 68 -1.13 4.71 -1.05
N ARG A 69 -2.29 4.18 -1.48
CA ARG A 69 -3.14 4.79 -2.50
C ARG A 69 -3.76 6.14 -2.10
N THR A 70 -3.81 6.50 -0.81
CA THR A 70 -4.32 7.80 -0.37
C THR A 70 -3.24 8.88 -0.32
N THR A 71 -1.96 8.53 -0.51
CA THR A 71 -0.84 9.47 -0.34
C THR A 71 -0.52 10.34 -1.57
N GLY A 72 -1.00 9.98 -2.76
CA GLY A 72 -0.61 10.62 -4.03
C GLY A 72 0.79 10.26 -4.54
N VAL A 73 1.55 9.46 -3.80
CA VAL A 73 2.94 9.10 -4.16
C VAL A 73 3.04 8.34 -5.48
N SER A 74 2.06 7.49 -5.79
CA SER A 74 2.02 6.74 -7.06
C SER A 74 1.95 7.66 -8.27
N GLU A 75 1.16 8.71 -8.17
CA GLU A 75 0.90 9.71 -9.21
C GLU A 75 2.10 10.65 -9.33
N ASP A 76 2.60 11.16 -8.20
CA ASP A 76 3.74 12.07 -8.15
C ASP A 76 5.02 11.45 -8.71
N LEU A 77 5.26 10.17 -8.41
CA LEU A 77 6.40 9.43 -8.96
C LEU A 77 6.08 8.72 -10.28
N ASP A 78 4.83 8.84 -10.76
CA ASP A 78 4.33 8.25 -12.01
C ASP A 78 4.70 6.77 -12.10
N LEU A 79 4.42 6.02 -11.03
CA LEU A 79 4.81 4.63 -10.89
C LEU A 79 4.14 3.71 -11.92
N ALA A 80 3.00 4.14 -12.49
CA ALA A 80 2.33 3.45 -13.59
C ALA A 80 3.26 3.30 -14.80
N LYS A 81 4.05 4.33 -15.16
CA LYS A 81 5.04 4.23 -16.25
C LYS A 81 6.17 3.23 -15.94
N HIS A 82 6.40 2.97 -14.66
CA HIS A 82 7.39 2.03 -14.15
C HIS A 82 6.82 0.62 -13.90
N GLY A 83 5.57 0.37 -14.32
CA GLY A 83 4.95 -0.96 -14.30
C GLY A 83 4.10 -1.25 -13.07
N LEU A 84 3.89 -0.27 -12.17
CA LEU A 84 2.92 -0.43 -11.08
C LEU A 84 1.52 -0.60 -11.67
N ARG A 85 0.88 -1.72 -11.37
CA ARG A 85 -0.51 -2.00 -11.74
C ARG A 85 -1.27 -2.44 -10.51
N TYR A 86 -2.42 -1.83 -10.32
CA TYR A 86 -3.34 -2.20 -9.27
C TYR A 86 -4.37 -3.19 -9.79
N LEU A 87 -4.54 -4.29 -9.05
CA LEU A 87 -5.66 -5.19 -9.22
C LEU A 87 -6.73 -4.76 -8.23
N ASP A 88 -7.87 -4.29 -8.73
CA ASP A 88 -9.01 -3.97 -7.90
C ASP A 88 -9.80 -5.24 -7.62
N VAL A 89 -9.94 -5.57 -6.33
CA VAL A 89 -10.69 -6.73 -5.84
C VAL A 89 -12.02 -6.25 -5.27
N ASP A 90 -13.10 -6.92 -5.63
CA ASP A 90 -14.45 -6.70 -5.09
C ASP A 90 -15.14 -8.06 -4.89
N PRO A 91 -15.57 -8.45 -3.68
CA PRO A 91 -15.58 -7.65 -2.44
C PRO A 91 -14.18 -7.35 -1.89
N THR A 92 -14.02 -6.17 -1.28
CA THR A 92 -12.74 -5.68 -0.76
C THR A 92 -12.34 -6.36 0.55
N GLN A 93 -13.32 -6.83 1.33
CA GLN A 93 -13.09 -7.54 2.59
C GLN A 93 -14.20 -8.55 2.83
N LEU A 94 -13.86 -9.66 3.48
CA LEU A 94 -14.82 -10.60 4.06
C LEU A 94 -14.74 -10.48 5.58
N ALA A 95 -15.82 -10.04 6.22
CA ALA A 95 -15.94 -10.06 7.67
C ALA A 95 -16.60 -11.37 8.12
N THR A 96 -16.18 -11.88 9.28
CA THR A 96 -16.71 -13.12 9.84
C THR A 96 -16.94 -13.02 11.34
N SER A 97 -17.96 -13.72 11.84
CA SER A 97 -18.25 -13.82 13.25
C SER A 97 -17.51 -14.98 13.91
N TRP A 98 -16.93 -14.72 15.08
CA TRP A 98 -16.29 -15.75 15.92
C TRP A 98 -17.28 -16.77 16.49
N SER A 99 -18.53 -16.37 16.71
CA SER A 99 -19.53 -17.18 17.43
C SER A 99 -20.41 -18.04 16.52
N ASP A 100 -20.74 -17.54 15.32
CA ASP A 100 -21.76 -18.16 14.47
C ASP A 100 -21.30 -18.39 13.02
N ARG A 101 -20.02 -18.10 12.72
CA ARG A 101 -19.41 -18.33 11.40
C ARG A 101 -20.13 -17.65 10.24
N ARG A 102 -21.00 -16.65 10.50
CA ARG A 102 -21.55 -15.81 9.43
C ARG A 102 -20.41 -15.09 8.74
N ILE A 103 -20.45 -15.05 7.42
CA ILE A 103 -19.50 -14.32 6.58
C ILE A 103 -20.31 -13.29 5.80
N TRP A 104 -19.90 -12.02 5.87
CA TRP A 104 -20.51 -10.96 5.07
C TRP A 104 -19.45 -10.17 4.31
N PRO A 105 -19.59 -10.06 2.98
CA PRO A 105 -18.68 -9.28 2.15
C PRO A 105 -18.93 -7.77 2.31
N HIS A 106 -17.85 -7.00 2.29
CA HIS A 106 -17.86 -5.56 2.08
C HIS A 106 -17.46 -5.27 0.64
N PHE A 107 -18.27 -4.47 -0.04
CA PHE A 107 -18.05 -4.10 -1.43
C PHE A 107 -17.55 -2.66 -1.52
N ARG A 108 -16.93 -2.33 -2.65
CA ARG A 108 -16.65 -0.92 -2.98
C ARG A 108 -17.96 -0.11 -3.12
N ASP A 109 -18.99 -0.76 -3.64
CA ASP A 109 -20.33 -0.20 -3.76
C ASP A 109 -21.00 -0.18 -2.37
N VAL A 110 -21.33 1.03 -1.92
CA VAL A 110 -21.94 1.26 -0.61
C VAL A 110 -23.33 0.63 -0.52
N ASP A 111 -24.13 0.70 -1.59
CA ASP A 111 -25.49 0.17 -1.58
C ASP A 111 -25.48 -1.36 -1.53
N LYS A 112 -24.56 -2.01 -2.25
CA LYS A 112 -24.35 -3.47 -2.11
C LYS A 112 -23.94 -3.86 -0.69
N THR A 113 -23.09 -3.06 -0.06
CA THR A 113 -22.68 -3.29 1.33
C THR A 113 -23.87 -3.12 2.28
N LEU A 114 -24.72 -2.11 2.06
CA LEU A 114 -25.94 -1.89 2.84
C LEU A 114 -26.96 -3.02 2.66
N ASP A 115 -27.10 -3.58 1.46
CA ASP A 115 -27.96 -4.75 1.21
C ASP A 115 -27.51 -5.98 2.00
N VAL A 116 -26.19 -6.19 2.10
CA VAL A 116 -25.60 -7.24 2.93
C VAL A 116 -25.85 -6.97 4.42
N ILE A 117 -25.61 -5.75 4.89
CA ILE A 117 -25.89 -5.36 6.29
C ILE A 117 -27.36 -5.58 6.59
N LYS A 118 -28.28 -5.17 5.72
CA LYS A 118 -29.71 -5.38 5.86
C LYS A 118 -30.08 -6.85 5.99
N HIS A 119 -29.37 -7.75 5.31
CA HIS A 119 -29.62 -9.18 5.39
C HIS A 119 -29.30 -9.76 6.78
N PHE A 120 -28.18 -9.33 7.39
CA PHE A 120 -27.68 -9.90 8.64
C PHE A 120 -27.99 -9.08 9.91
N PHE A 121 -28.14 -7.77 9.77
CA PHE A 121 -28.22 -6.75 10.83
C PHE A 121 -29.24 -5.67 10.43
N LYS A 122 -30.51 -6.07 10.34
CA LYS A 122 -31.61 -5.23 9.80
C LYS A 122 -31.69 -3.83 10.42
N ASP A 123 -31.43 -3.74 11.72
CA ASP A 123 -31.58 -2.51 12.49
C ASP A 123 -30.36 -1.57 12.40
N GLU A 124 -29.26 -2.03 11.78
CA GLU A 124 -27.99 -1.28 11.70
C GLU A 124 -27.84 -0.46 10.41
N VAL A 125 -28.72 -0.66 9.42
CA VAL A 125 -28.60 -0.04 8.09
C VAL A 125 -28.59 1.49 8.17
N ASP A 126 -29.51 2.07 8.94
CA ASP A 126 -29.63 3.54 9.05
C ASP A 126 -28.49 4.15 9.85
N GLY A 127 -28.02 3.45 10.90
CA GLY A 127 -26.83 3.84 11.65
C GLY A 127 -25.57 3.83 10.78
N TYR A 128 -25.38 2.78 9.98
CA TYR A 128 -24.24 2.69 9.06
C TYR A 128 -24.30 3.76 7.97
N ARG A 129 -25.49 4.06 7.42
CA ARG A 129 -25.67 5.20 6.50
C ARG A 129 -25.30 6.53 7.14
N ALA A 130 -25.65 6.74 8.40
CA ALA A 130 -25.28 7.95 9.13
C ALA A 130 -23.77 8.06 9.29
N TYR A 131 -23.13 6.99 9.75
CA TYR A 131 -21.68 6.90 9.85
C TYR A 131 -20.99 7.24 8.52
N LEU A 132 -21.44 6.66 7.40
CA LEU A 132 -20.83 6.91 6.10
C LEU A 132 -20.94 8.37 5.64
N ARG A 133 -22.01 9.09 6.01
CA ARG A 133 -22.13 10.52 5.70
C ARG A 133 -21.09 11.36 6.44
N ASP A 134 -20.76 10.97 7.67
CA ASP A 134 -19.84 11.72 8.52
C ASP A 134 -18.37 11.31 8.30
N ALA A 135 -18.14 10.05 7.90
CA ALA A 135 -16.80 9.48 7.71
C ALA A 135 -16.25 9.63 6.28
N MET A 136 -17.03 10.15 5.33
CA MET A 136 -16.64 10.31 3.92
C MET A 136 -16.54 11.80 3.50
N PRO A 137 -15.51 12.18 2.71
CA PRO A 137 -14.40 11.35 2.28
C PRO A 137 -13.45 11.03 3.45
N ILE A 138 -12.82 9.85 3.37
CA ILE A 138 -11.72 9.50 4.27
C ILE A 138 -10.65 10.58 4.10
N ALA A 139 -10.35 11.30 5.17
CA ALA A 139 -9.38 12.40 5.20
C ALA A 139 -7.99 11.97 4.71
#